data_AF-A0A935LUV7-F1
#
_entry.id   AF-A0A935LUV7-F1
#
_cell.length_a   1.000
_cell.length_b   1.000
_cell.length_c   1.000
_cell.angle_alpha   90.00
_cell.angle_beta   90.00
_cell.angle_gamma   90.00
#
_symmetry.space_group_name_H-M   'P 1'
#
loop_
_entity.id
_entity.type
_entity.pdbx_description
1 polymer ?
#
loop_
_entity_poly.entity_id
_entity_poly.type
_entity_poly.pdbx_seq_one_letter_code
_entity_poly.pdbx_strand_id
1 'polypeptide(L)'
;MIRIAALVLITACVTPAPEGQKVVVDTSAIPPSADGSRVIHLPDGGRMEGELANGERTGTWSSFFADSTLRSRSEYVEGLEEGPTTVYHPNGQRMYTGSYLHGQPFGEWIYYGPGGKELKRVVHDSTGVVVR
;
A
#
# COMPACT_ATOMS: atom_id res chain seq x y z
N MET A 1 -45.11 9.38 -65.12
CA MET A 1 -43.69 9.02 -64.96
C MET A 1 -43.23 9.57 -63.61
N ILE A 2 -42.71 8.70 -62.72
CA ILE A 2 -41.83 8.96 -61.55
C ILE A 2 -42.50 9.74 -60.38
N ARG A 3 -42.99 9.09 -59.31
CA ARG A 3 -42.32 8.56 -58.09
C ARG A 3 -41.68 9.66 -57.21
N ILE A 4 -41.68 9.69 -55.87
CA ILE A 4 -42.39 9.10 -54.71
C ILE A 4 -41.72 9.79 -53.49
N ALA A 5 -42.48 9.92 -52.40
CA ALA A 5 -42.07 10.02 -50.98
C ALA A 5 -41.42 11.29 -50.42
N ALA A 6 -42.14 11.81 -49.42
CA ALA A 6 -41.68 12.58 -48.30
C ALA A 6 -40.63 11.83 -47.45
N LEU A 7 -39.73 12.59 -46.83
CA LEU A 7 -39.17 12.22 -45.51
C LEU A 7 -38.82 13.49 -44.74
N VAL A 8 -39.77 13.91 -43.91
CA VAL A 8 -39.49 14.71 -42.72
C VAL A 8 -38.92 13.74 -41.69
N LEU A 9 -37.66 13.92 -41.31
CA LEU A 9 -37.14 13.38 -40.06
C LEU A 9 -36.53 14.53 -39.27
N ILE A 10 -37.25 14.85 -38.20
CA ILE A 10 -36.80 15.65 -37.06
C ILE A 10 -35.72 14.82 -36.37
N THR A 11 -34.49 15.30 -36.37
CA THR A 11 -33.50 14.86 -35.38
C THR A 11 -33.17 16.06 -34.52
N ALA A 12 -33.90 16.18 -33.42
CA ALA A 12 -33.42 16.92 -32.27
C ALA A 12 -32.20 16.17 -31.73
N CYS A 13 -31.04 16.83 -31.68
CA CYS A 13 -30.04 16.46 -30.70
C CYS A 13 -29.58 17.75 -30.04
N VAL A 14 -30.07 17.93 -28.82
CA VAL A 14 -29.57 18.90 -27.84
C VAL A 14 -28.08 18.63 -27.61
N THR A 15 -27.31 19.71 -27.56
CA THR A 15 -25.86 19.77 -27.37
C THR A 15 -25.39 19.16 -26.05
N PRO A 16 -24.14 18.68 -26.01
CA PRO A 16 -23.29 19.04 -24.88
C PRO A 16 -21.96 19.67 -25.32
N ALA A 17 -21.45 20.57 -24.47
CA ALA A 17 -20.30 21.46 -24.66
C ALA A 17 -18.97 20.74 -24.95
N PRO A 18 -17.99 21.43 -25.57
CA PRO A 18 -16.59 21.20 -25.23
C PRO A 18 -16.19 22.14 -24.08
N GLU A 19 -15.96 21.48 -22.94
CA GLU A 19 -15.24 21.91 -21.75
C GLU A 19 -14.11 22.90 -22.09
N GLY A 20 -14.02 24.04 -21.41
CA GLY A 20 -13.48 24.05 -20.06
C GLY A 20 -11.96 24.10 -20.13
N GLN A 21 -11.44 25.31 -20.34
CA GLN A 21 -10.13 25.81 -19.89
C GLN A 21 -8.94 24.84 -19.93
N LYS A 22 -8.04 25.06 -20.89
CA LYS A 22 -6.68 24.51 -20.88
C LYS A 22 -6.04 24.80 -19.51
N VAL A 23 -5.92 23.79 -18.66
CA VAL A 23 -5.01 23.86 -17.51
C VAL A 23 -3.61 23.76 -18.08
N VAL A 24 -2.99 24.92 -18.23
CA VAL A 24 -1.56 25.03 -18.49
C VAL A 24 -0.87 24.56 -17.21
N VAL A 25 -0.54 23.26 -17.15
CA VAL A 25 0.39 22.76 -16.13
C VAL A 25 1.77 23.25 -16.52
N ASP A 26 2.13 24.42 -16.01
CA ASP A 26 3.52 24.84 -15.90
C ASP A 26 4.23 23.80 -15.03
N THR A 27 4.81 22.80 -15.68
CA THR A 27 5.41 21.65 -15.02
C THR A 27 6.85 21.99 -14.71
N SER A 28 7.05 23.01 -13.89
CA SER A 28 8.33 23.33 -13.28
C SER A 28 8.16 23.29 -11.74
N ALA A 29 8.55 22.14 -11.17
CA ALA A 29 8.75 21.90 -9.73
C ALA A 29 7.55 21.48 -8.83
N ILE A 30 6.69 20.55 -9.28
CA ILE A 30 5.90 19.70 -8.37
C ILE A 30 6.14 18.24 -8.79
N PRO A 31 6.84 17.39 -8.01
CA PRO A 31 6.89 15.96 -8.31
C PRO A 31 5.45 15.41 -8.27
N PRO A 32 5.06 14.49 -9.18
CA PRO A 32 3.73 13.88 -9.15
C PRO A 32 3.53 13.34 -7.73
N SER A 33 2.46 13.78 -7.05
CA SER A 33 2.24 13.42 -5.65
C SER A 33 2.38 11.91 -5.57
N ALA A 34 3.32 11.46 -4.75
CA ALA A 34 3.71 10.05 -4.69
C ALA A 34 2.64 9.23 -3.96
N ASP A 35 1.39 9.70 -4.02
CA ASP A 35 0.26 9.24 -3.23
C ASP A 35 -0.43 8.09 -3.97
N GLY A 36 -0.75 7.04 -3.22
CA GLY A 36 -1.46 5.87 -3.72
C GLY A 36 -0.65 4.58 -3.66
N SER A 37 -1.25 3.51 -4.21
CA SER A 37 -0.69 2.17 -4.13
C SER A 37 0.61 2.05 -4.91
N ARG A 38 1.65 1.53 -4.24
CA ARG A 38 2.99 1.37 -4.79
C ARG A 38 3.51 -0.03 -4.59
N VAL A 39 4.16 -0.55 -5.62
CA VAL A 39 4.97 -1.77 -5.55
C VAL A 39 6.44 -1.40 -5.69
N ILE A 40 7.25 -1.85 -4.74
CA ILE A 40 8.71 -1.67 -4.65
C ILE A 40 9.35 -3.04 -4.85
N HIS A 41 10.19 -3.18 -5.88
CA HIS A 41 10.96 -4.41 -6.10
C HIS A 41 12.24 -4.38 -5.27
N LEU A 42 12.47 -5.44 -4.50
CA LEU A 42 13.64 -5.59 -3.65
C LEU A 42 14.81 -6.22 -4.43
N PRO A 43 16.07 -5.95 -4.06
CA PRO A 43 17.23 -6.54 -4.73
C PRO A 43 17.31 -8.07 -4.66
N ASP A 44 16.65 -8.70 -3.69
CA ASP A 44 16.55 -10.14 -3.51
C ASP A 44 15.50 -10.81 -4.43
N GLY A 45 14.88 -10.04 -5.32
CA GLY A 45 13.79 -10.49 -6.19
C GLY A 45 12.41 -10.47 -5.52
N GLY A 46 12.35 -10.17 -4.23
CA GLY A 46 11.10 -9.93 -3.52
C GLY A 46 10.42 -8.63 -3.96
N ARG A 47 9.21 -8.40 -3.43
CA ARG A 47 8.49 -7.14 -3.63
C ARG A 47 7.84 -6.68 -2.34
N MET A 48 7.65 -5.38 -2.19
CA MET A 48 6.84 -4.79 -1.16
C MET A 48 5.70 -4.03 -1.82
N GLU A 49 4.51 -4.12 -1.27
CA GLU A 49 3.36 -3.35 -1.72
C GLU A 49 2.69 -2.68 -0.54
N GLY A 50 2.15 -1.49 -0.79
CA GLY A 50 1.45 -0.70 0.20
C GLY A 50 1.05 0.64 -0.38
N GLU A 51 0.62 1.55 0.48
CA GLU A 51 0.23 2.90 0.08
C GLU A 51 1.31 3.90 0.49
N LEU A 52 1.58 4.84 -0.41
CA LEU A 52 2.37 6.01 -0.09
C LEU A 52 1.43 7.21 0.07
N ALA A 53 1.74 8.09 1.01
CA ALA A 53 1.13 9.41 1.15
C ALA A 53 2.25 10.43 1.43
N ASN A 54 2.24 11.54 0.69
CA ASN A 54 3.30 12.55 0.66
C ASN A 54 4.70 11.98 0.39
N GLY A 55 4.79 10.84 -0.31
CA GLY A 55 6.04 10.11 -0.55
C GLY A 55 6.52 9.23 0.60
N GLU A 56 5.75 9.14 1.68
CA GLU A 56 6.05 8.31 2.84
C GLU A 56 5.12 7.10 2.93
N ARG A 57 5.55 6.02 3.59
CA ARG A 57 4.73 4.81 3.75
C ARG A 57 3.56 5.09 4.68
N THR A 58 2.36 4.73 4.24
CA THR A 58 1.16 4.81 5.05
C THR A 58 0.32 3.53 4.91
N GLY A 59 -0.48 3.23 5.92
CA GLY A 59 -1.36 2.07 5.96
C GLY A 59 -0.62 0.75 6.05
N THR A 60 -1.27 -0.31 5.56
CA THR A 60 -0.71 -1.67 5.61
C THR A 60 0.26 -1.90 4.46
N TRP A 61 1.50 -2.21 4.81
CA TRP A 61 2.52 -2.65 3.86
C TRP A 61 2.75 -4.15 4.00
N SER A 62 2.73 -4.84 2.86
CA SER A 62 3.03 -6.27 2.77
C SER A 62 4.30 -6.48 1.96
N SER A 63 5.25 -7.23 2.50
CA SER A 63 6.43 -7.69 1.76
C SER A 63 6.26 -9.15 1.36
N PHE A 64 6.83 -9.51 0.22
CA PHE A 64 6.80 -10.82 -0.38
C PHE A 64 8.21 -11.24 -0.78
N PHE A 65 8.47 -12.54 -0.68
CA PHE A 65 9.67 -13.16 -1.22
C PHE A 65 9.60 -13.23 -2.77
N ALA A 66 10.71 -13.65 -3.40
CA ALA A 66 10.81 -13.75 -4.86
C ALA A 66 9.81 -14.77 -5.48
N ASP A 67 9.38 -15.75 -4.69
CA ASP A 67 8.35 -16.72 -5.04
C ASP A 67 6.91 -16.19 -4.84
N SER A 68 6.75 -14.91 -4.50
CA SER A 68 5.48 -14.27 -4.12
C SER A 68 4.86 -14.77 -2.81
N THR A 69 5.59 -15.52 -1.99
CA THR A 69 5.14 -15.90 -0.64
C THR A 69 5.18 -14.68 0.28
N LEU A 70 4.16 -14.52 1.13
CA LEU A 70 4.10 -13.42 2.09
C LEU A 70 5.29 -13.51 3.08
N ARG A 71 6.09 -12.47 3.11
CA ARG A 71 7.27 -12.34 3.98
C ARG A 71 6.97 -11.53 5.23
N SER A 72 6.26 -10.42 5.09
CA SER A 72 5.84 -9.61 6.24
C SER A 72 4.59 -8.79 5.96
N ARG A 73 3.94 -8.36 7.02
CA ARG A 73 2.90 -7.35 7.04
C ARG A 73 3.14 -6.41 8.22
N SER A 74 3.27 -5.12 7.95
CA SER A 74 3.42 -4.08 8.98
C SER A 74 2.50 -2.91 8.66
N GLU A 75 2.05 -2.20 9.69
CA GLU A 75 1.36 -0.92 9.54
C GLU A 75 2.36 0.25 9.63
N TYR A 76 2.13 1.26 8.80
CA TYR A 76 2.95 2.46 8.72
C TYR A 76 2.07 3.71 8.80
N VAL A 77 2.59 4.75 9.46
CA VAL A 77 2.00 6.09 9.52
C VAL A 77 3.14 7.08 9.30
N GLU A 78 3.01 7.97 8.31
CA GLU A 78 4.00 9.00 7.99
C GLU A 78 5.44 8.43 7.88
N GLY A 79 5.56 7.27 7.23
CA GLY A 79 6.84 6.60 6.99
C GLY A 79 7.40 5.79 8.16
N LEU A 80 6.82 5.90 9.35
CA LEU A 80 7.23 5.15 10.54
C LEU A 80 6.35 3.91 10.74
N GLU A 81 6.93 2.82 11.24
CA GLU A 81 6.12 1.66 11.65
C GLU A 81 5.27 2.01 12.86
N GLU A 82 3.97 1.83 12.74
CA GLU A 82 3.01 2.17 13.78
C GLU A 82 1.84 1.19 13.71
N GLY A 83 1.67 0.41 14.78
CA GLY A 83 0.66 -0.64 14.86
C GLY A 83 1.24 -2.05 14.73
N PRO A 84 0.40 -3.06 14.46
CA PRO A 84 0.80 -4.45 14.42
C PRO A 84 1.78 -4.76 13.29
N THR A 85 2.74 -5.64 13.59
CA THR A 85 3.63 -6.24 12.62
C THR A 85 3.60 -7.76 12.73
N THR A 86 3.74 -8.43 11.60
CA THR A 86 3.91 -9.88 11.52
C THR A 86 4.90 -10.20 10.42
N VAL A 87 5.90 -11.02 10.76
CA VAL A 87 6.86 -11.56 9.81
C VAL A 87 6.72 -13.07 9.76
N TYR A 88 6.92 -13.62 8.58
CA TYR A 88 6.75 -15.03 8.28
C TYR A 88 8.07 -15.66 7.87
N HIS A 89 8.26 -16.92 8.25
CA HIS A 89 9.27 -17.80 7.69
C HIS A 89 8.94 -18.12 6.23
N PRO A 90 9.93 -18.56 5.42
CA PRO A 90 9.68 -18.99 4.05
C PRO A 90 8.66 -20.12 3.91
N ASN A 91 8.41 -20.88 4.98
CA ASN A 91 7.38 -21.92 5.03
C ASN A 91 5.96 -21.38 5.34
N GLY A 92 5.78 -20.06 5.40
CA GLY A 92 4.51 -19.39 5.69
C GLY A 92 4.11 -19.35 7.16
N GLN A 93 4.88 -19.97 8.06
CA GLN A 93 4.62 -19.89 9.49
C GLN A 93 5.10 -18.54 10.04
N ARG A 94 4.44 -18.04 11.08
CA ARG A 94 4.88 -16.81 11.75
C ARG A 94 6.30 -17.00 12.26
N MET A 95 7.16 -16.02 12.01
CA MET A 95 8.51 -15.91 12.55
C MET A 95 8.50 -15.01 13.78
N TYR A 96 7.80 -13.89 13.71
CA TYR A 96 7.46 -13.10 14.88
C TYR A 96 6.22 -12.24 14.65
N THR A 97 5.58 -11.86 15.75
CA THR A 97 4.49 -10.90 15.78
C THR A 97 4.79 -9.88 16.87
N GLY A 98 4.44 -8.63 16.62
CA GLY A 98 4.61 -7.56 17.59
C GLY A 98 3.83 -6.34 17.19
N SER A 99 4.17 -5.20 17.78
CA SER A 99 3.69 -3.90 17.34
C SER A 99 4.81 -2.89 17.42
N TYR A 100 4.71 -1.85 16.61
CA TYR A 100 5.58 -0.68 16.67
C TYR A 100 4.77 0.53 17.12
N LEU A 101 5.44 1.46 17.77
CA LEU A 101 4.93 2.77 18.13
C LEU A 101 6.00 3.79 17.75
N HIS A 102 5.70 4.68 16.81
CA HIS A 102 6.64 5.68 16.30
C HIS A 102 7.98 5.08 15.83
N GLY A 103 7.92 3.91 15.17
CA GLY A 103 9.09 3.16 14.71
C GLY A 103 9.86 2.40 15.80
N GLN A 104 9.42 2.42 17.05
CA GLN A 104 10.02 1.65 18.15
C GLN A 104 9.20 0.39 18.48
N PRO A 105 9.84 -0.76 18.78
CA PRO A 105 9.11 -1.94 19.24
C PRO A 105 8.26 -1.62 20.46
N PHE A 106 6.98 -1.96 20.44
CA PHE A 106 6.05 -1.69 21.53
C PHE A 106 5.19 -2.90 21.86
N GLY A 107 4.88 -3.07 23.14
CA GLY A 107 3.99 -4.11 23.62
C GLY A 107 4.61 -5.50 23.54
N GLU A 108 3.78 -6.50 23.31
CA GLU A 108 4.19 -7.89 23.35
C GLU A 108 4.75 -8.37 22.00
N TRP A 109 5.98 -8.87 22.05
CA TRP A 109 6.70 -9.46 20.93
C TRP A 109 6.84 -10.96 21.14
N ILE A 110 6.33 -11.75 20.19
CA ILE A 110 6.37 -13.20 20.23
C ILE A 110 7.17 -13.69 19.03
N TYR A 111 8.20 -14.49 19.29
CA TYR A 111 9.06 -15.11 18.30
C TYR A 111 8.73 -16.60 18.20
N TYR A 112 8.67 -17.08 16.98
CA TYR A 112 8.27 -18.44 16.64
C TYR A 112 9.37 -19.11 15.82
N GLY A 113 9.59 -20.39 16.07
CA GLY A 113 10.49 -21.22 15.27
C GLY A 113 9.85 -21.62 13.95
N PRO A 114 10.63 -22.25 13.04
CA PRO A 114 10.14 -22.73 11.74
C PRO A 114 9.15 -23.90 11.85
N GLY A 115 8.79 -24.34 13.06
CA GLY A 115 7.69 -25.29 13.31
C GLY A 115 6.45 -24.64 13.94
N GLY A 116 6.41 -23.30 14.05
CA GLY A 116 5.31 -22.54 14.64
C GLY A 116 5.32 -22.54 16.16
N LYS A 117 6.29 -23.24 16.78
CA LYS A 117 6.49 -23.25 18.23
C LYS A 117 7.00 -21.89 18.68
N GLU A 118 6.35 -21.29 19.66
CA GLU A 118 6.85 -20.12 20.36
C GLU A 118 8.22 -20.42 21.00
N LEU A 119 9.21 -19.59 20.67
CA LEU A 119 10.57 -19.70 21.18
C LEU A 119 10.83 -18.68 22.27
N LYS A 120 10.30 -17.47 22.10
CA LYS A 120 10.58 -16.34 22.98
C LYS A 120 9.40 -15.38 22.98
N ARG A 121 9.14 -14.79 24.13
CA ARG A 121 8.22 -13.69 24.33
C ARG A 121 8.92 -12.59 25.09
N VAL A 122 8.73 -11.35 24.66
CA VAL A 122 9.35 -10.16 25.24
C VAL A 122 8.32 -9.06 25.26
N VAL A 123 8.31 -8.23 26.31
CA VAL A 123 7.47 -7.04 26.34
C VAL A 123 8.35 -5.80 26.26
N HIS A 124 8.02 -4.88 25.35
CA HIS A 124 8.66 -3.58 25.19
C HIS A 124 7.76 -2.46 25.72
N ASP A 125 8.36 -1.48 26.39
CA ASP A 125 7.68 -0.24 26.77
C ASP A 125 7.58 0.75 25.59
N SER A 126 6.98 1.92 25.82
CA SER A 126 6.81 2.98 24.81
C SER A 126 8.14 3.60 24.32
N THR A 127 9.26 3.24 24.95
CA THR A 127 10.60 3.69 24.55
C THR A 127 11.38 2.61 23.79
N GLY A 128 10.79 1.42 23.61
CA GLY A 128 11.44 0.28 22.96
C GLY A 128 12.28 -0.59 23.90
N VAL A 129 12.30 -0.30 25.20
CA VAL A 129 13.10 -1.05 26.17
C VAL A 129 12.35 -2.30 26.61
N VAL A 130 13.08 -3.41 26.68
CA VAL A 130 12.56 -4.68 27.18
C VAL A 130 12.27 -4.57 28.67
N VAL A 131 11.03 -4.80 29.06
CA VAL A 131 10.57 -4.75 30.45
C VAL A 131 10.25 -6.12 31.04
N ARG A 132 10.05 -7.16 30.20
CA ARG A 132 9.72 -8.51 30.65
C ARG A 132 10.10 -9.59 29.64
#